data_AF-A0A929YRG5-F1
#
_entry.id   AF-A0A929YRG5-F1
#
_cell.length_a   1.000
_cell.length_b   1.000
_cell.length_c   1.000
_cell.angle_alpha   90.00
_cell.angle_beta   90.00
_cell.angle_gamma   90.00
#
_symmetry.space_group_name_H-M   'P 1'
#
loop_
_entity.id
_entity.type
_entity.pdbx_description
1 polymer ?
#
loop_
_entity_poly.entity_id
_entity_poly.type
_entity_poly.pdbx_seq_one_letter_code
_entity_poly.pdbx_strand_id
1 'polypeptide(L)'
;ILDRKLKENNFEQKVSEFISEEKEVLTIEDAMAGALDIIAEMISEDKDFRDVLRNDAEKNGVLVSEKGKEENKVYDMYYEFSEKISTLPAHRILAINRGEKEKALKVSIKLSDEKNIGEILFSLCMDDENFCHKFLKEAVVDGYNRLLFPQIETEIRANLKEKADTQSIEVFGKNLKPYIM
;
A
#
# COMPACT_ATOMS: atom_id res chain seq x y z
N ILE A 1 -7.94 6.48 23.61
CA ILE A 1 -6.67 5.84 23.19
C ILE A 1 -5.64 6.91 22.80
N LEU A 2 -6.02 7.92 22.01
CA LEU A 2 -5.14 9.07 21.68
C LEU A 2 -5.28 10.25 22.67
N ASP A 3 -5.11 10.01 23.98
CA ASP A 3 -5.19 11.11 24.94
C ASP A 3 -3.86 11.90 24.97
N ARG A 4 -3.93 13.17 24.57
CA ARG A 4 -2.78 14.04 24.18
C ARG A 4 -1.94 14.56 25.36
N LYS A 5 -1.99 13.92 26.54
CA LYS A 5 -1.39 14.42 27.79
C LYS A 5 -0.61 13.36 28.59
N LEU A 6 -0.07 12.34 27.92
CA LEU A 6 0.78 11.35 28.59
C LEU A 6 2.20 11.89 28.75
N LYS A 7 2.65 11.99 30.00
CA LYS A 7 4.06 12.21 30.37
C LYS A 7 4.71 10.86 30.64
N GLU A 8 6.03 10.75 30.45
CA GLU A 8 6.83 9.53 30.61
C GLU A 8 6.48 8.72 31.88
N ASN A 9 6.40 9.38 33.05
CA ASN A 9 6.02 8.73 34.32
C ASN A 9 4.60 8.13 34.38
N ASN A 10 3.65 8.63 33.59
CA ASN A 10 2.28 8.09 33.55
C ASN A 10 2.10 7.04 32.44
N PHE A 11 3.05 6.94 31.50
CA PHE A 11 2.96 6.02 30.37
C PHE A 11 3.25 4.59 30.81
N GLU A 12 4.40 4.34 31.45
CA GLU A 12 4.76 3.00 31.95
C GLU A 12 3.76 2.46 32.97
N GLN A 13 3.27 3.33 33.87
CA GLN A 13 2.24 2.96 34.84
C GLN A 13 0.95 2.51 34.14
N LYS A 14 0.47 3.27 33.14
CA LYS A 14 -0.71 2.85 32.37
C LYS A 14 -0.48 1.58 31.59
N VAL A 15 0.68 1.39 30.96
CA VAL A 15 0.98 0.17 30.20
C VAL A 15 1.01 -1.05 31.12
N SER A 16 1.54 -0.91 32.35
CA SER A 16 1.57 -2.00 33.33
C SER A 16 0.17 -2.50 33.74
N GLU A 17 -0.88 -1.66 33.66
CA GLU A 17 -2.26 -2.06 33.92
C GLU A 17 -2.83 -3.03 32.86
N PHE A 18 -2.18 -3.13 31.69
CA PHE A 18 -2.62 -3.99 30.59
C PHE A 18 -1.90 -5.35 30.53
N ILE A 19 -0.98 -5.62 31.46
CA ILE A 19 -0.32 -6.95 31.58
C ILE A 19 -1.37 -7.96 32.09
N SER A 20 -1.56 -9.04 31.34
CA SER A 20 -2.55 -10.07 31.63
C SER A 20 -2.10 -11.41 31.06
N GLU A 21 -1.81 -12.37 31.95
CA GLU A 21 -1.47 -13.75 31.56
C GLU A 21 -2.62 -14.42 30.79
N GLU A 22 -3.88 -14.13 31.14
CA GLU A 22 -5.06 -14.66 30.43
C GLU A 22 -5.18 -14.17 28.98
N LYS A 23 -4.60 -13.01 28.67
CA LYS A 23 -4.57 -12.42 27.32
C LYS A 23 -3.21 -12.63 26.62
N GLU A 24 -2.34 -13.48 27.18
CA GLU A 24 -0.98 -13.71 26.68
C GLU A 24 -0.09 -12.45 26.62
N VAL A 25 -0.43 -11.40 27.39
CA VAL A 25 0.36 -10.17 27.51
C VAL A 25 1.19 -10.26 28.78
N LEU A 26 2.43 -10.71 28.66
CA LEU A 26 3.28 -11.06 29.81
C LEU A 26 4.22 -9.92 30.23
N THR A 27 4.51 -8.99 29.33
CA THR A 27 5.46 -7.90 29.56
C THR A 27 4.89 -6.54 29.14
N ILE A 28 5.53 -5.47 29.62
CA ILE A 28 5.26 -4.09 29.17
C ILE A 28 5.51 -3.97 27.65
N GLU A 29 6.52 -4.67 27.13
CA GLU A 29 6.84 -4.71 25.71
C GLU A 29 5.72 -5.35 24.89
N ASP A 30 5.15 -6.47 25.36
CA ASP A 30 4.01 -7.13 24.70
C ASP A 30 2.77 -6.22 24.67
N ALA A 31 2.48 -5.56 25.80
CA ALA A 31 1.36 -4.63 25.90
C ALA A 31 1.52 -3.44 24.94
N MET A 32 2.75 -2.94 24.81
CA MET A 32 3.09 -1.85 23.93
C MET A 32 3.03 -2.27 22.46
N ALA A 33 3.61 -3.43 22.10
CA ALA A 33 3.53 -3.98 20.77
C ALA A 33 2.07 -4.19 20.33
N GLY A 34 1.23 -4.78 21.18
CA GLY A 34 -0.18 -4.96 20.91
C GLY A 34 -0.93 -3.62 20.72
N ALA A 35 -0.60 -2.60 21.51
CA ALA A 35 -1.17 -1.26 21.33
C ALA A 35 -0.76 -0.62 20.00
N LEU A 36 0.50 -0.78 19.58
CA LEU A 36 1.00 -0.30 18.30
C LEU A 36 0.36 -1.05 17.11
N ASP A 37 0.18 -2.36 17.23
CA ASP A 37 -0.51 -3.19 16.23
C ASP A 37 -1.96 -2.75 16.04
N ILE A 38 -2.70 -2.52 17.14
CA ILE A 38 -4.08 -2.00 17.06
C ILE A 38 -4.11 -0.66 16.33
N ILE A 39 -3.16 0.23 16.60
CA ILE A 39 -3.08 1.54 15.94
C ILE A 39 -2.75 1.36 14.44
N ALA A 40 -1.82 0.47 14.11
CA ALA A 40 -1.47 0.14 12.73
C ALA A 40 -2.68 -0.40 11.95
N GLU A 41 -3.47 -1.30 12.56
CA GLU A 41 -4.71 -1.81 11.98
C GLU A 41 -5.73 -0.69 11.76
N MET A 42 -5.99 0.13 12.78
CA MET A 42 -6.92 1.26 12.68
C MET A 42 -6.56 2.22 11.55
N ILE A 43 -5.27 2.55 11.40
CA ILE A 43 -4.78 3.40 10.31
C ILE A 43 -4.98 2.73 8.95
N SER A 44 -4.76 1.42 8.87
CA SER A 44 -4.93 0.68 7.61
C SER A 44 -6.38 0.55 7.18
N GLU A 45 -7.33 0.59 8.11
CA GLU A 45 -8.77 0.52 7.84
C GLU A 45 -9.42 1.89 7.63
N ASP A 46 -8.71 2.98 7.96
CA ASP A 46 -9.22 4.34 7.80
C ASP A 46 -9.47 4.67 6.32
N LYS A 47 -10.71 5.11 6.05
CA LYS A 47 -11.16 5.41 4.70
C LYS A 47 -10.42 6.62 4.11
N ASP A 48 -10.19 7.65 4.90
CA ASP A 48 -9.59 8.89 4.42
C ASP A 48 -8.13 8.63 4.01
N PHE A 49 -7.41 7.81 4.77
CA PHE A 49 -6.03 7.41 4.44
C PHE A 49 -5.98 6.54 3.18
N ARG A 50 -6.91 5.59 3.05
CA ARG A 50 -7.05 4.81 1.80
C ARG A 50 -7.30 5.72 0.60
N ASP A 51 -8.17 6.71 0.73
CA ASP A 51 -8.47 7.65 -0.35
C ASP A 51 -7.27 8.54 -0.71
N VAL A 52 -6.43 8.93 0.25
CA VAL A 52 -5.14 9.60 -0.01
C VAL A 52 -4.26 8.75 -0.91
N LEU A 53 -4.02 7.48 -0.56
CA LEU A 53 -3.15 6.60 -1.34
C LEU A 53 -3.73 6.29 -2.72
N ARG A 54 -5.05 6.07 -2.84
CA ARG A 54 -5.70 5.87 -4.15
C ARG A 54 -5.47 7.07 -5.06
N ASN A 55 -5.71 8.28 -4.55
CA ASN A 55 -5.53 9.50 -5.32
C ASN A 55 -4.07 9.72 -5.73
N ASP A 56 -3.12 9.42 -4.85
CA ASP A 56 -1.70 9.50 -5.18
C ASP A 56 -1.32 8.46 -6.23
N ALA A 57 -1.82 7.23 -6.12
CA ALA A 57 -1.56 6.18 -7.10
C ALA A 57 -2.10 6.46 -8.48
N GLU A 58 -3.31 7.02 -8.58
CA GLU A 58 -3.88 7.37 -9.88
C GLU A 58 -3.10 8.49 -10.57
N LYS A 59 -2.57 9.45 -9.81
CA LYS A 59 -1.89 10.65 -10.36
C LYS A 59 -0.40 10.43 -10.58
N ASN A 60 0.26 9.86 -9.57
CA ASN A 60 1.71 9.78 -9.45
C ASN A 60 2.23 8.34 -9.42
N GLY A 61 1.36 7.35 -9.26
CA GLY A 61 1.77 5.96 -9.18
C GLY A 61 2.52 5.51 -10.42
N VAL A 62 3.61 4.79 -10.17
CA VAL A 62 4.50 4.26 -11.20
C VAL A 62 4.44 2.74 -11.13
N LEU A 63 4.06 2.11 -12.24
CA LEU A 63 4.20 0.67 -12.37
C LEU A 63 5.65 0.37 -12.68
N VAL A 64 6.25 -0.54 -11.91
CA VAL A 64 7.60 -1.05 -12.11
C VAL A 64 7.53 -2.55 -12.35
N SER A 65 8.26 -3.03 -13.35
CA SER A 65 8.48 -4.46 -13.51
C SER A 65 9.95 -4.81 -13.62
N GLU A 66 10.28 -5.92 -12.97
CA GLU A 66 11.61 -6.49 -12.86
C GLU A 66 11.62 -7.91 -13.42
N LYS A 67 12.80 -8.41 -13.76
CA LYS A 67 12.98 -9.80 -14.17
C LYS A 67 12.50 -10.76 -13.08
N GLY A 68 11.65 -11.70 -13.47
CA GLY A 68 11.14 -12.76 -12.62
C GLY A 68 12.08 -13.96 -12.52
N LYS A 69 11.53 -15.10 -12.07
CA LYS A 69 12.28 -16.35 -11.90
C LYS A 69 12.42 -17.15 -13.20
N GLU A 70 11.44 -17.05 -14.08
CA GLU A 70 11.40 -17.81 -15.34
C GLU A 70 11.81 -16.90 -16.50
N GLU A 71 12.90 -17.22 -17.19
CA GLU A 71 13.35 -16.37 -18.30
C GLU A 71 12.51 -16.60 -19.55
N ASN A 72 12.07 -15.51 -20.17
CA ASN A 72 11.33 -15.53 -21.41
C ASN A 72 11.56 -14.23 -22.19
N LYS A 73 12.25 -14.34 -23.33
CA LYS A 73 12.64 -13.20 -24.19
C LYS A 73 11.48 -12.36 -24.71
N VAL A 74 10.26 -12.91 -24.69
CA VAL A 74 9.05 -12.16 -25.03
C VAL A 74 8.87 -10.93 -24.12
N TYR A 75 9.38 -10.98 -22.90
CA TYR A 75 9.25 -9.91 -21.90
C TYR A 75 10.53 -9.10 -21.69
N ASP A 76 11.54 -9.20 -22.56
CA ASP A 76 12.84 -8.52 -22.39
C ASP A 76 12.68 -7.00 -22.17
N MET A 77 11.74 -6.37 -22.90
CA MET A 77 11.44 -4.94 -22.76
C MET A 77 10.79 -4.55 -21.42
N TYR A 78 10.33 -5.53 -20.65
CA TYR A 78 9.67 -5.35 -19.36
C TYR A 78 10.55 -5.74 -18.16
N TYR A 79 11.79 -6.19 -18.36
CA TYR A 79 12.69 -6.56 -17.26
C TYR A 79 13.24 -5.39 -16.45
N GLU A 80 13.30 -4.20 -17.04
CA GLU A 80 13.68 -2.96 -16.37
C GLU A 80 12.71 -1.86 -16.79
N PHE A 81 11.43 -2.08 -16.53
CA PHE A 81 10.37 -1.20 -17.01
C PHE A 81 9.80 -0.37 -15.86
N SER A 82 9.61 0.92 -16.13
CA SER A 82 9.03 1.86 -15.19
C SER A 82 8.25 2.92 -15.97
N GLU A 83 6.95 3.01 -15.72
CA GLU A 83 6.10 4.00 -16.38
C GLU A 83 4.93 4.39 -15.48
N LYS A 84 4.46 5.64 -15.63
CA LYS A 84 3.31 6.15 -14.87
C LYS A 84 2.05 5.37 -15.21
N ILE A 85 1.27 5.05 -14.18
CA ILE A 85 0.01 4.33 -14.30
C ILE A 85 -0.98 5.10 -15.18
N SER A 86 -1.04 6.43 -15.04
CA SER A 86 -1.95 7.30 -15.79
C SER A 86 -1.71 7.33 -17.30
N THR A 87 -0.53 6.95 -17.78
CA THR A 87 -0.17 6.93 -19.21
C THR A 87 -0.05 5.54 -19.79
N LEU A 88 -0.19 4.48 -18.98
CA LEU A 88 0.07 3.11 -19.40
C LEU A 88 -1.01 2.60 -20.38
N PRO A 89 -0.64 2.20 -21.61
CA PRO A 89 -1.59 1.63 -22.55
C PRO A 89 -2.10 0.26 -22.09
N ALA A 90 -3.39 -0.05 -22.36
CA ALA A 90 -4.01 -1.33 -22.00
C ALA A 90 -3.22 -2.56 -22.44
N HIS A 91 -2.73 -2.60 -23.68
CA HIS A 91 -1.98 -3.76 -24.19
C HIS A 91 -0.67 -4.02 -23.41
N ARG A 92 -0.02 -2.97 -22.87
CA ARG A 92 1.17 -3.12 -22.01
C ARG A 92 0.79 -3.68 -20.65
N ILE A 93 -0.30 -3.17 -20.05
CA ILE A 93 -0.84 -3.73 -18.80
C ILE A 93 -1.09 -5.23 -18.95
N LEU A 94 -1.72 -5.66 -20.05
CA LEU A 94 -1.98 -7.07 -20.31
C LEU A 94 -0.71 -7.91 -20.50
N ALA A 95 0.27 -7.39 -21.26
CA ALA A 95 1.55 -8.08 -21.46
C ALA A 95 2.31 -8.26 -20.14
N ILE A 96 2.36 -7.22 -19.31
CA ILE A 96 3.01 -7.24 -18.00
C ILE A 96 2.30 -8.23 -17.06
N ASN A 97 0.97 -8.17 -16.97
CA ASN A 97 0.18 -9.08 -16.14
C ASN A 97 0.34 -10.55 -16.58
N ARG A 98 0.49 -10.79 -17.88
CA ARG A 98 0.78 -12.12 -18.41
C ARG A 98 2.17 -12.58 -18.02
N GLY A 99 3.19 -11.74 -18.18
CA GLY A 99 4.56 -12.05 -17.78
C GLY A 99 4.69 -12.32 -16.28
N GLU A 100 3.94 -11.60 -15.46
CA GLU A 100 3.84 -11.87 -14.02
C GLU A 100 3.23 -13.24 -13.72
N LYS A 101 2.12 -13.59 -14.38
CA LYS A 101 1.47 -14.90 -14.23
C LYS A 101 2.38 -16.06 -14.65
N GLU A 102 3.20 -15.85 -15.68
CA GLU A 102 4.22 -16.78 -16.15
C GLU A 102 5.51 -16.73 -15.30
N LYS A 103 5.52 -15.98 -14.18
CA LYS A 103 6.69 -15.77 -13.29
C LYS A 103 7.93 -15.22 -14.00
N ALA A 104 7.76 -14.69 -15.20
CA ALA A 104 8.82 -14.07 -15.98
C ALA A 104 9.03 -12.60 -15.60
N LEU A 105 8.03 -11.98 -14.99
CA LEU A 105 8.12 -10.65 -14.41
C LEU A 105 7.75 -10.68 -12.94
N LYS A 106 8.35 -9.78 -12.18
CA LYS A 106 7.88 -9.35 -10.87
C LYS A 106 7.38 -7.91 -11.02
N VAL A 107 6.14 -7.64 -10.62
CA VAL A 107 5.51 -6.33 -10.84
C VAL A 107 5.18 -5.72 -9.50
N SER A 108 5.42 -4.42 -9.37
CA SER A 108 5.01 -3.63 -8.22
C SER A 108 4.59 -2.23 -8.63
N ILE A 109 3.92 -1.54 -7.72
CA ILE A 109 3.63 -0.11 -7.83
C ILE A 109 4.58 0.63 -6.90
N LYS A 110 5.08 1.78 -7.35
CA LYS A 110 5.81 2.73 -6.50
C LYS A 110 4.97 3.98 -6.30
N LEU A 111 4.86 4.39 -5.04
CA LEU A 111 4.23 5.64 -4.60
C LEU A 111 5.25 6.49 -3.83
N SER A 112 4.86 7.72 -3.50
CA SER A 112 5.68 8.58 -2.64
C SER A 112 5.38 8.29 -1.17
N ASP A 113 6.01 7.24 -0.64
CA ASP A 113 5.72 6.75 0.72
C ASP A 113 5.96 7.83 1.79
N GLU A 114 7.08 8.57 1.70
CA GLU A 114 7.38 9.66 2.64
C GLU A 114 6.29 10.73 2.65
N LYS A 115 5.75 11.08 1.48
CA LYS A 115 4.70 12.08 1.35
C LYS A 115 3.38 11.56 1.93
N ASN A 116 2.98 10.34 1.57
CA ASN A 116 1.73 9.75 2.03
C ASN A 116 1.73 9.52 3.55
N ILE A 117 2.84 9.01 4.10
CA ILE A 117 3.04 8.87 5.54
C ILE A 117 2.98 10.26 6.22
N GLY A 118 3.62 11.27 5.64
CA GLY A 118 3.58 12.64 6.14
C GLY A 118 2.15 13.23 6.20
N GLU A 119 1.35 13.01 5.16
CA GLU A 119 -0.06 13.43 5.12
C GLU A 119 -0.91 12.74 6.19
N ILE A 120 -0.71 11.42 6.39
CA ILE A 120 -1.38 10.66 7.46
C ILE A 120 -0.99 11.20 8.84
N LEU A 121 0.30 11.39 9.10
CA LEU A 121 0.77 11.93 10.39
C LEU A 121 0.21 13.33 10.67
N PHE A 122 0.17 14.19 9.65
CA PHE A 122 -0.40 15.53 9.76
C PHE A 122 -1.90 15.49 10.08
N SER A 123 -2.65 14.61 9.41
CA SER A 123 -4.10 14.46 9.64
C SER A 123 -4.46 13.99 11.06
N LEU A 124 -3.56 13.24 11.70
CA LEU A 124 -3.70 12.81 13.09
C LEU A 124 -3.42 13.95 14.10
N CYS A 125 -3.06 15.15 13.61
CA CYS A 125 -2.76 16.34 14.41
C CYS A 125 -1.76 16.05 15.53
N MET A 126 -0.68 15.34 15.19
CA MET A 126 0.36 15.01 16.17
C MET A 126 1.34 16.18 16.32
N ASP A 127 1.38 16.77 17.51
CA ASP A 127 2.42 17.72 17.89
C ASP A 127 3.74 16.97 18.08
N ASP A 128 4.83 17.47 17.48
CA ASP A 128 6.18 16.90 17.62
C ASP A 128 6.68 16.88 19.07
N GLU A 129 6.10 17.72 19.94
CA GLU A 129 6.45 17.83 21.36
C GLU A 129 5.81 16.72 22.24
N ASN A 130 4.90 15.91 21.69
CA ASN A 130 4.26 14.83 22.45
C ASN A 130 5.21 13.63 22.62
N PHE A 131 5.39 13.16 23.85
CA PHE A 131 6.20 11.97 24.17
C PHE A 131 5.78 10.73 23.35
N CYS A 132 4.47 10.53 23.14
CA CYS A 132 3.95 9.40 22.37
C CYS A 132 4.14 9.55 20.86
N HIS A 133 4.59 10.71 20.35
CA HIS A 133 4.75 10.97 18.93
C HIS A 133 5.66 9.94 18.26
N LYS A 134 6.79 9.59 18.88
CA LYS A 134 7.74 8.63 18.31
C LYS A 134 7.09 7.26 18.09
N PHE A 135 6.41 6.74 19.11
CA PHE A 135 5.76 5.43 19.06
C PHE A 135 4.59 5.41 18.07
N LEU A 136 3.80 6.48 18.05
CA LEU A 136 2.71 6.62 17.09
C LEU A 136 3.24 6.71 15.65
N LYS A 137 4.33 7.44 15.42
CA LYS A 137 4.97 7.49 14.11
C LYS A 137 5.47 6.13 13.66
N GLU A 138 6.06 5.35 14.56
CA GLU A 138 6.47 3.96 14.28
C GLU A 138 5.26 3.09 13.90
N ALA A 139 4.15 3.17 14.64
CA ALA A 139 2.92 2.45 14.31
C ALA A 139 2.31 2.88 12.97
N VAL A 140 2.33 4.17 12.64
CA VAL A 140 1.84 4.69 11.36
C VAL A 140 2.69 4.18 10.21
N VAL A 141 4.02 4.19 10.36
CA VAL A 141 4.95 3.69 9.33
C VAL A 141 4.79 2.19 9.15
N ASP A 142 4.65 1.41 10.22
CA ASP A 142 4.40 -0.03 10.14
C ASP A 142 3.04 -0.33 9.48
N GLY A 143 1.97 0.29 9.96
CA GLY A 143 0.62 0.12 9.41
C GLY A 143 0.54 0.54 7.94
N TYR A 144 1.24 1.61 7.55
CA TYR A 144 1.36 2.01 6.14
C TYR A 144 2.00 0.90 5.30
N ASN A 145 3.21 0.45 5.67
CA ASN A 145 4.01 -0.45 4.86
C ASN A 145 3.48 -1.89 4.85
N ARG A 146 3.02 -2.39 5.99
CA ARG A 146 2.63 -3.79 6.17
C ARG A 146 1.19 -4.07 5.76
N LEU A 147 0.30 -3.10 5.96
CA LEU A 147 -1.15 -3.32 5.83
C LEU A 147 -1.77 -2.43 4.75
N LEU A 148 -1.66 -1.10 4.88
CA LEU A 148 -2.38 -0.15 4.03
C LEU A 148 -1.89 -0.18 2.58
N PHE A 149 -0.58 -0.02 2.36
CA PHE A 149 0.01 0.03 1.03
C PHE A 149 -0.19 -1.27 0.24
N PRO A 150 0.08 -2.48 0.79
CA PRO A 150 -0.13 -3.73 0.04
C PRO A 150 -1.59 -3.97 -0.38
N GLN A 151 -2.54 -3.56 0.47
CA GLN A 151 -3.96 -3.65 0.14
C GLN A 151 -4.34 -2.69 -1.00
N ILE A 152 -3.88 -1.43 -0.91
CA ILE A 152 -4.14 -0.43 -1.95
C ILE A 152 -3.45 -0.80 -3.26
N GLU A 153 -2.21 -1.28 -3.23
CA GLU A 153 -1.49 -1.78 -4.40
C GLU A 153 -2.31 -2.88 -5.11
N THR A 154 -2.81 -3.86 -4.35
CA THR A 154 -3.65 -4.93 -4.89
C THR A 154 -4.91 -4.39 -5.56
N GLU A 155 -5.59 -3.43 -4.92
CA GLU A 155 -6.78 -2.77 -5.46
C GLU A 155 -6.47 -2.03 -6.77
N ILE A 156 -5.39 -1.25 -6.81
CA ILE A 156 -4.97 -0.52 -8.01
C ILE A 156 -4.63 -1.49 -9.15
N ARG A 157 -3.89 -2.57 -8.87
CA ARG A 157 -3.55 -3.59 -9.86
C ARG A 157 -4.81 -4.26 -10.44
N ALA A 158 -5.80 -4.54 -9.61
CA ALA A 158 -7.10 -5.08 -10.04
C ALA A 158 -7.84 -4.09 -10.96
N ASN A 159 -7.93 -2.82 -10.55
CA ASN A 159 -8.58 -1.76 -11.34
C ASN A 159 -7.88 -1.54 -12.69
N LEU A 160 -6.54 -1.59 -12.72
CA LEU A 160 -5.78 -1.45 -13.97
C LEU A 160 -6.04 -2.60 -14.94
N LYS A 161 -6.13 -3.82 -14.40
CA LYS A 161 -6.46 -5.00 -15.20
C LYS A 161 -7.85 -4.87 -15.81
N GLU A 162 -8.85 -4.52 -15.02
CA GLU A 162 -10.24 -4.36 -15.50
C GLU A 162 -10.35 -3.28 -16.60
N LYS A 163 -9.70 -2.12 -16.39
CA LYS A 163 -9.64 -1.05 -17.40
C LYS A 163 -8.97 -1.53 -18.68
N ALA A 164 -7.86 -2.26 -18.56
CA ALA A 164 -7.12 -2.79 -19.70
C ALA A 164 -7.89 -3.85 -20.49
N ASP A 165 -8.58 -4.76 -19.79
CA ASP A 165 -9.41 -5.80 -20.40
C ASP A 165 -10.54 -5.16 -21.22
N THR A 166 -11.29 -4.22 -20.61
CA THR A 166 -12.37 -3.48 -21.25
C THR A 166 -11.89 -2.73 -22.51
N GLN A 167 -10.83 -1.95 -22.38
CA GLN A 167 -10.28 -1.18 -23.50
C GLN A 167 -9.77 -2.08 -24.64
N SER A 168 -9.18 -3.23 -24.29
CA SER A 168 -8.69 -4.18 -25.29
C SER A 168 -9.84 -4.80 -26.07
N ILE A 169 -10.92 -5.22 -25.40
CA ILE A 169 -12.13 -5.75 -26.04
C ILE A 169 -12.71 -4.74 -27.03
N GLU A 170 -12.81 -3.46 -26.65
CA GLU A 170 -13.31 -2.41 -27.55
C GLU A 170 -12.44 -2.25 -28.80
N VAL A 171 -11.11 -2.23 -28.64
CA VAL A 171 -10.17 -2.11 -29.76
C VAL A 171 -10.25 -3.34 -30.67
N PHE A 172 -10.31 -4.54 -30.11
CA PHE A 172 -10.49 -5.77 -30.89
C PHE A 172 -11.82 -5.78 -31.64
N GLY A 173 -12.92 -5.38 -31.00
CA GLY A 173 -14.23 -5.28 -31.64
C GLY A 173 -14.24 -4.28 -32.79
N LYS A 174 -13.63 -3.10 -32.61
CA LYS A 174 -13.47 -2.11 -33.69
C LYS A 174 -12.64 -2.64 -34.86
N ASN A 175 -11.58 -3.41 -34.56
CA ASN A 175 -10.69 -3.97 -35.58
C ASN A 175 -11.30 -5.17 -36.33
N LEU A 176 -12.21 -5.92 -35.70
CA LEU A 176 -12.91 -7.05 -36.33
C LEU A 176 -14.09 -6.60 -37.20
N LYS A 177 -14.72 -5.45 -36.89
CA LYS A 177 -15.89 -4.93 -37.59
C LYS A 177 -15.73 -4.84 -39.14
N PRO A 178 -14.57 -4.42 -39.70
CA PRO A 178 -14.35 -4.37 -41.15
C PRO A 178 -14.19 -5.73 -41.83
N TYR A 179 -14.01 -6.82 -41.08
CA TYR A 179 -13.78 -8.16 -41.64
C TYR A 179 -15.04 -9.05 -41.57
N ILE A 180 -16.07 -8.63 -40.84
CA ILE A 180 -17.31 -9.39 -40.63
C ILE A 180 -18.50 -8.71 -41.34
N MET A 181 -18.31 -7.49 -41.88
CA MET A 181 -19.30 -6.68 -42.58
C MET A 181 -18.76 -6.29 -43.95
#